data_AF-A0A916JHG5-F1
#
_entry.id   AF-A0A916JHG5-F1
#
_cell.length_a   1.000
_cell.length_b   1.000
_cell.length_c   1.000
_cell.angle_alpha   90.00
_cell.angle_beta   90.00
_cell.angle_gamma   90.00
#
_symmetry.space_group_name_H-M   'P 1'
#
loop_
_entity.id
_entity.type
_entity.pdbx_description
1 polymer ?
#
loop_
_entity_poly.entity_id
_entity_poly.type
_entity_poly.pdbx_seq_one_letter_code
_entity_poly.pdbx_strand_id
1 'polypeptide(L)' 'MNEPIFDNKYFDGQCVYANENPGQKLVIRRYYKRIYYCRAVDGSEKEYALFEREISPDYESGKQLYCHFPREDV' A
#
# COMPACT_ATOMS: atom_id res chain seq x y z
N MET A 1 16.46 26.25 -1.58
CA MET A 1 15.98 25.21 -2.52
C MET A 1 14.86 24.50 -1.78
N ASN A 2 13.60 24.65 -2.19
CA ASN A 2 12.51 23.90 -1.57
C ASN A 2 12.44 22.56 -2.29
N GLU A 3 12.84 21.48 -1.63
CA GLU A 3 12.57 20.13 -2.11
C GLU A 3 11.05 19.97 -2.23
N PRO A 4 10.54 19.42 -3.35
CA PRO A 4 9.14 19.05 -3.43
C PRO A 4 8.90 18.01 -2.35
N ILE A 5 8.10 18.37 -1.34
CA ILE A 5 7.66 17.46 -0.29
C ILE A 5 6.73 16.47 -1.00
N PHE A 6 7.27 15.32 -1.40
CA PHE A 6 6.43 14.21 -1.84
C PHE A 6 5.63 13.76 -0.62
N ASP A 7 4.36 14.19 -0.55
CA ASP A 7 3.39 13.90 0.52
C ASP A 7 2.97 12.41 0.53
N ASN A 8 3.49 11.61 -0.40
CA ASN A 8 3.26 10.19 -0.50
C ASN A 8 4.33 9.39 0.28
N LYS A 9 3.96 8.98 1.49
CA LYS A 9 4.69 8.06 2.37
C LYS A 9 4.89 6.64 1.81
N TYR A 10 3.96 6.17 0.97
CA TYR A 10 4.01 4.83 0.38
C TYR A 10 4.13 4.87 -1.14
N PHE A 11 4.82 3.88 -1.70
CA PHE A 11 5.05 3.72 -3.14
C PHE A 11 4.25 2.53 -3.70
N ASP A 12 4.07 2.50 -5.02
CA ASP A 12 3.41 1.37 -5.68
C ASP A 12 4.15 0.05 -5.40
N GLY A 13 3.40 -1.04 -5.24
CA GLY A 13 3.93 -2.35 -4.89
C GLY A 13 4.23 -2.54 -3.40
N GLN A 14 4.12 -1.53 -2.54
CA GLN A 14 4.35 -1.71 -1.11
C GLN A 14 3.20 -2.47 -0.42
N CYS A 15 3.58 -3.35 0.51
CA CYS A 15 2.61 -4.01 1.39
C CYS A 15 2.23 -3.07 2.54
N VAL A 16 0.92 -2.93 2.75
CA VAL A 16 0.33 -2.25 3.90
C VAL A 16 -0.82 -3.08 4.47
N TYR A 17 -1.22 -2.80 5.70
CA TYR A 17 -2.42 -3.37 6.31
C TYR A 17 -3.44 -2.27 6.56
N ALA A 18 -4.73 -2.62 6.50
CA ALA A 18 -5.78 -1.72 6.97
C ALA A 18 -5.80 -1.69 8.50
N ASN A 19 -5.84 -0.51 9.09
CA ASN A 19 -5.98 -0.35 10.55
C ASN A 19 -7.34 -0.87 11.05
N GLU A 20 -8.39 -0.74 10.23
CA GLU A 20 -9.71 -1.32 10.53
C GLU A 20 -9.70 -2.84 10.57
N ASN A 21 -8.83 -3.49 9.79
CA ASN A 21 -8.69 -4.94 9.76
C ASN A 21 -7.20 -5.32 9.61
N PRO A 22 -6.46 -5.54 10.72
CA PRO A 22 -5.04 -5.83 10.67
C PRO A 22 -4.70 -7.16 9.98
N GLY A 23 -5.69 -8.04 9.76
CA GLY A 23 -5.51 -9.25 8.95
C GLY A 23 -5.59 -9.01 7.44
N GLN A 24 -6.06 -7.84 7.01
CA GLN A 24 -6.22 -7.50 5.60
C GLN A 24 -4.92 -6.95 5.04
N LYS A 25 -4.16 -7.80 4.33
CA LYS A 25 -2.97 -7.37 3.58
C LYS A 25 -3.38 -6.73 2.26
N LEU A 26 -2.83 -5.56 2.00
CA LEU A 26 -3.11 -4.71 0.85
C LEU A 26 -1.81 -4.32 0.15
N VAL A 27 -1.85 -4.15 -1.17
CA VAL A 27 -0.75 -3.55 -1.94
C VAL A 27 -1.13 -2.17 -2.40
N ILE A 28 -0.22 -1.21 -2.31
CA ILE A 28 -0.41 0.13 -2.88
C ILE A 28 -0.33 0.02 -4.41
N ARG A 29 -1.34 0.52 -5.11
CA ARG A 29 -1.39 0.58 -6.58
C ARG A 29 -1.10 1.97 -7.10
N ARG A 30 -1.69 2.99 -6.48
CA ARG A 30 -1.49 4.40 -6.82
C ARG A 30 -1.83 5.28 -5.65
N TYR A 31 -1.20 6.45 -5.62
CA TYR A 31 -1.55 7.54 -4.73
C TYR A 31 -2.15 8.68 -5.55
N TYR A 32 -3.36 9.11 -5.18
CA TYR A 32 -4.03 10.23 -5.86
C TYR A 32 -4.83 11.04 -4.84
N LYS A 33 -4.65 12.37 -4.85
CA LYS A 33 -5.34 13.30 -3.94
C LYS A 33 -5.31 12.87 -2.46
N ARG A 34 -4.14 12.46 -1.94
CA ARG A 34 -3.96 11.99 -0.55
C ARG A 34 -4.67 10.69 -0.20
N ILE A 35 -5.15 9.97 -1.20
CA ILE A 35 -5.79 8.68 -1.06
C ILE A 35 -4.89 7.64 -1.70
N TYR A 36 -4.58 6.61 -0.93
CA TYR A 36 -3.91 5.42 -1.42
C TYR A 36 -4.95 4.45 -1.93
N TYR A 37 -4.84 4.12 -3.20
CA TYR A 37 -5.61 3.06 -3.81
C TYR A 37 -4.83 1.78 -3.64
N CYS A 38 -5.39 0.86 -2.88
CA CYS A 38 -4.76 -0.40 -2.54
C CYS A 38 -5.60 -1.56 -3.07
N ARG A 39 -4.97 -2.71 -3.33
CA ARG A 39 -5.67 -3.94 -3.71
C ARG A 39 -5.37 -5.04 -2.71
N ALA A 40 -6.36 -5.86 -2.37
CA ALA A 40 -6.16 -7.02 -1.51
C ALA A 40 -5.20 -8.04 -2.15
N VAL A 41 -4.27 -8.55 -1.35
CA VAL A 41 -3.32 -9.60 -1.77
C VAL A 41 -3.98 -10.98 -1.80
N ASP A 42 -5.14 -11.14 -1.16
CA ASP A 42 -5.93 -12.37 -1.05
C ASP A 42 -6.55 -12.85 -2.39
N GLY A 43 -6.08 -12.36 -3.55
CA GLY A 43 -6.64 -12.67 -4.87
C GLY A 43 -7.97 -11.97 -5.18
N SER A 44 -8.55 -11.26 -4.21
CA SER A 44 -9.74 -10.44 -4.42
C SER A 44 -9.45 -9.28 -5.41
N GLU A 45 -10.34 -9.06 -6.37
CA GLU A 45 -10.29 -7.91 -7.29
C GLU A 45 -10.73 -6.60 -6.63
N LYS A 46 -10.93 -6.60 -5.30
CA LYS A 46 -11.43 -5.48 -4.54
C LYS A 46 -10.35 -4.42 -4.37
N GLU A 47 -10.66 -3.21 -4.85
CA GLU A 47 -9.86 -1.99 -4.62
C GLU A 47 -10.36 -1.26 -3.37
N TYR A 48 -9.42 -0.77 -2.58
CA TYR A 48 -9.64 -0.03 -1.34
C TYR A 48 -9.06 1.37 -1.51
N ALA A 49 -9.84 2.38 -1.16
CA ALA A 49 -9.39 3.76 -1.12
C ALA A 49 -9.21 4.14 0.35
N LEU A 50 -7.96 4.23 0.79
CA LEU A 50 -7.62 4.45 2.19
C LEU A 50 -6.75 5.70 2.34
N PHE A 51 -6.95 6.41 3.44
CA PHE A 51 -6.07 7.51 3.83
C PHE A 51 -4.79 6.98 4.47
N GLU A 52 -3.74 7.79 4.46
CA GLU A 52 -2.45 7.45 5.11
C GLU A 52 -2.62 6.97 6.57
N ARG A 53 -3.52 7.61 7.32
CA ARG A 53 -3.82 7.27 8.73
C ARG A 53 -4.57 5.96 8.92
N GLU A 54 -5.16 5.42 7.86
CA GLU A 54 -5.93 4.18 7.88
C GLU A 54 -5.10 2.97 7.45
N ILE A 55 -3.90 3.21 6.91
CA ILE A 55 -2.97 2.18 6.51
C ILE A 55 -1.78 2.13 7.45
N SER A 56 -1.37 0.92 7.78
CA SER A 56 -0.15 0.66 8.52
C SER A 56 0.89 0.00 7.61
N PRO A 57 2.14 0.47 7.62
CA PRO A 57 3.24 -0.19 6.93
C PRO A 57 3.47 -1.61 7.44
N ASP A 58 3.74 -2.55 6.53
CA ASP A 58 4.30 -3.86 6.89
C ASP A 58 5.82 -3.70 7.12
N TYR A 59 6.23 -3.61 8.37
CA TYR A 59 7.64 -3.54 8.76
C TYR A 59 8.13 -4.90 9.22
N GLU A 60 9.05 -5.50 8.46
CA GLU A 60 9.77 -6.69 8.89
C GLU A 60 11.25 -6.35 9.05
N SER A 61 11.80 -6.58 10.26
CA SER A 61 13.19 -6.29 10.59
C SER A 61 13.63 -4.84 10.25
N GLY A 62 12.74 -3.88 10.52
CA GLY A 62 13.00 -2.45 10.28
C GLY A 62 12.99 -2.02 8.81
N LYS A 63 12.56 -2.89 7.89
CA LYS A 63 12.40 -2.58 6.47
C LYS A 63 10.94 -2.65 6.06
N GLN A 64 10.51 -1.67 5.28
CA GLN A 64 9.21 -1.69 4.61
C GLN A 64 9.19 -2.83 3.60
N LEU A 65 8.19 -3.70 3.69
CA LEU A 65 8.03 -4.81 2.76
C LEU A 65 7.31 -4.40 1.47
N TYR A 66 7.74 -5.02 0.37
CA TYR A 66 7.12 -4.92 -0.95
C TYR A 66 6.38 -6.21 -1.27
N CYS A 67 5.15 -6.07 -1.74
CA CYS A 67 4.30 -7.17 -2.15
C CYS A 67 4.58 -7.39 -3.64
N HIS A 68 5.44 -8.37 -3.93
CA HIS A 68 5.53 -8.91 -5.28
C HIS A 68 4.19 -9.62 -5.55
N PHE A 69 3.28 -8.96 -6.26
CA PHE A 69 2.23 -9.71 -6.93
C PHE A 69 2.94 -10.69 -7.85
N PRO A 70 2.72 -12.01 -7.74
CA PRO A 70 3.24 -12.92 -8.73
C PRO A 70 2.72 -12.38 -10.06
N ARG A 71 3.65 -11.94 -10.90
CA ARG A 71 3.36 -11.71 -12.31
C ARG A 71 2.93 -13.09 -12.77
N GLU A 72 1.63 -13.29 -12.94
CA GLU A 72 1.15 -14.42 -13.71
C GLU A 72 1.76 -14.24 -15.10
N ASP A 73 2.92 -14.87 -15.28
CA ASP A 73 3.54 -15.14 -16.55
C ASP A 73 2.49 -15.92 -17.35
N VAL A 74 1.78 -15.19 -18.20
CA VAL A 74 0.92 -15.72 -19.26
C VAL A 74 1.77 -16.18 -20.42
#